data_AF-A0AAX6I4E2-F1
#
_entry.id   AF-A0AAX6I4E2-F1
#
_cell.length_a   1.000
_cell.length_b   1.000
_cell.length_c   1.000
_cell.angle_alpha   90.00
_cell.angle_beta   90.00
_cell.angle_gamma   90.00
#
_symmetry.space_group_name_H-M   'P 1'
#
loop_
_entity.id
_entity.type
_entity.pdbx_description
1 polymer ?
#
loop_
_entity_poly.entity_id
_entity_poly.type
_entity_poly.pdbx_seq_one_letter_code
_entity_poly.pdbx_strand_id
1 'polypeptide(L)'
;MWRDMQCFQEKAFPFLDTEFMLIEFCRGLLKAGKFSLARNYLKGTGSVALSTEKAEYLVIQAAREYFFSASSLSCLEIWKARECLSLFPNSKNVQAEADIIEALTTRLPNLGVTLLPVQFRQIRNPMEIINMVISSHGGAYLNVEELIDIAKLLGLSSLDDIAAVEEAIAREAAVAGDLQLAFDLCLVLAKKGHGSVWDLCAAIARGPQLDNMDTGSRKKLLGFALSYCDDESISELFQAWKDFDIRIQCEKLMISTQTTPPNYYNQGSSIISLPVNSVQDIFDLRESSETIKHSSSFHKSRSDDLIHFKDIKDTLSTVGKELLTEDGIVWDSLLRENRKFLSFAALELPWLLELSRKEEYCKRAPGVEVPSGRYCSSASSYQCSLLVGYE
;
A
#
# COMPACT_ATOMS: atom_id res chain seq x y z
N MET A 1 -27.19 -45.88 31.79
CA MET A 1 -26.53 -45.82 30.47
C MET A 1 -25.04 -46.08 30.53
N TRP A 2 -24.19 -45.21 31.10
CA TRP A 2 -22.73 -45.46 31.13
C TRP A 2 -22.34 -46.79 31.79
N ARG A 3 -22.90 -47.08 32.99
CA ARG A 3 -22.70 -48.36 33.68
C ARG A 3 -23.20 -49.57 32.88
N ASP A 4 -24.30 -49.41 32.17
CA ASP A 4 -24.86 -50.48 31.33
C ASP A 4 -23.92 -50.75 30.15
N MET A 5 -23.37 -49.70 29.54
CA MET A 5 -22.40 -49.78 28.46
C MET A 5 -21.08 -50.41 28.91
N GLN A 6 -20.62 -50.13 30.13
CA GLN A 6 -19.49 -50.84 30.76
C GLN A 6 -19.79 -52.33 30.99
N CYS A 7 -20.99 -52.66 31.49
CA CYS A 7 -21.42 -54.04 31.66
C CYS A 7 -21.47 -54.81 30.32
N PHE A 8 -21.89 -54.15 29.24
CA PHE A 8 -21.85 -54.72 27.89
C PHE A 8 -20.41 -54.91 27.38
N GLN A 9 -19.52 -53.94 27.61
CA GLN A 9 -18.11 -54.07 27.28
C GLN A 9 -17.50 -55.29 28.00
N GLU A 10 -17.66 -55.39 29.32
CA GLU A 10 -17.10 -56.49 30.13
C GLU A 10 -17.63 -57.86 29.71
N LYS A 11 -18.92 -57.96 29.35
CA LYS A 11 -19.56 -59.25 29.08
C LYS A 11 -19.55 -59.69 27.61
N ALA A 12 -19.61 -58.75 26.67
CA ALA A 12 -19.76 -59.06 25.25
C ALA A 12 -18.55 -58.61 24.40
N PHE A 13 -17.85 -57.55 24.81
CA PHE A 13 -16.76 -56.94 24.02
C PHE A 13 -15.52 -56.62 24.86
N PRO A 14 -14.91 -57.61 25.55
CA PRO A 14 -13.80 -57.37 26.48
C PRO A 14 -12.51 -56.89 25.79
N PHE A 15 -12.45 -57.00 24.46
CA PHE A 15 -11.33 -56.53 23.63
C PHE A 15 -11.39 -55.03 23.32
N LEU A 16 -12.53 -54.37 23.56
CA LEU A 16 -12.65 -52.92 23.37
C LEU A 16 -12.03 -52.20 24.55
N ASP A 17 -11.24 -51.18 24.26
CA ASP A 17 -10.68 -50.31 25.29
C ASP A 17 -11.78 -49.46 25.95
N THR A 18 -11.69 -49.28 27.25
CA THR A 18 -12.64 -48.48 28.03
C THR A 18 -12.53 -47.00 27.67
N GLU A 19 -11.35 -46.54 27.24
CA GLU A 19 -11.17 -45.20 26.68
C GLU A 19 -11.98 -45.04 25.38
N PHE A 20 -11.91 -46.01 24.46
CA PHE A 20 -12.69 -46.01 23.22
C PHE A 20 -14.21 -45.98 23.50
N MET A 21 -14.67 -46.76 24.48
CA MET A 21 -16.07 -46.75 24.89
C MET A 21 -16.51 -45.38 25.41
N LEU A 22 -15.64 -44.70 26.18
CA LEU A 22 -15.92 -43.34 26.67
C LEU A 22 -15.98 -42.32 25.51
N ILE A 23 -15.10 -42.45 24.51
CA ILE A 23 -15.11 -41.61 23.30
C ILE A 23 -16.45 -41.73 22.57
N GLU A 24 -16.90 -42.95 22.26
CA GLU A 24 -18.16 -43.15 21.53
C GLU A 24 -19.38 -42.75 22.35
N PHE A 25 -19.34 -42.95 23.68
CA PHE A 25 -20.40 -42.46 24.56
C PHE A 25 -20.50 -40.94 24.56
N CYS A 26 -19.37 -40.24 24.71
CA CYS A 26 -19.30 -38.78 24.63
C CYS A 26 -19.75 -38.27 23.25
N ARG A 27 -19.33 -38.92 22.16
CA ARG A 27 -19.76 -38.61 20.80
C ARG A 27 -21.27 -38.73 20.62
N GLY A 28 -21.87 -39.79 21.17
CA GLY A 28 -23.32 -39.98 21.19
C GLY A 28 -24.06 -38.87 21.96
N LEU A 29 -23.54 -38.48 23.13
CA LEU A 29 -24.11 -37.37 23.93
C LEU A 29 -24.03 -36.02 23.19
N LEU A 30 -22.91 -35.74 22.53
CA LEU A 30 -22.72 -34.51 21.75
C LEU A 30 -23.68 -34.47 20.55
N LYS A 31 -23.84 -35.57 19.82
CA LYS A 31 -24.81 -35.70 18.71
C LYS A 31 -26.27 -35.59 19.13
N ALA A 32 -26.59 -36.00 20.36
CA ALA A 32 -27.93 -35.85 20.93
C ALA A 32 -28.20 -34.43 21.50
N GLY A 33 -27.22 -33.52 21.43
CA GLY A 33 -27.33 -32.15 21.96
C GLY A 33 -27.35 -32.09 23.50
N LYS A 34 -26.90 -33.15 24.19
CA LYS A 34 -26.86 -33.22 25.66
C LYS A 34 -25.53 -32.67 26.20
N PHE A 35 -25.22 -31.42 25.89
CA PHE A 35 -23.93 -30.78 26.18
C PHE A 35 -23.58 -30.73 27.66
N SER A 36 -24.55 -30.40 28.52
CA SER A 36 -24.36 -30.36 29.99
C SER A 36 -23.93 -31.71 30.55
N LEU A 37 -24.51 -32.80 30.05
CA LEU A 37 -24.14 -34.16 30.44
C LEU A 37 -22.76 -34.51 29.85
N ALA A 38 -22.54 -34.24 28.57
CA ALA A 38 -21.26 -34.48 27.90
C ALA A 38 -20.09 -33.80 28.63
N ARG A 39 -20.26 -32.56 29.11
CA ARG A 39 -19.24 -31.83 29.89
C ARG A 39 -18.68 -32.63 31.07
N ASN A 40 -19.55 -33.36 31.77
CA ASN A 40 -19.15 -34.13 32.95
C ASN A 40 -18.33 -35.36 32.56
N TYR A 41 -18.69 -36.03 31.47
CA TYR A 41 -17.98 -37.23 30.99
C TYR A 41 -16.67 -36.88 30.25
N LEU A 42 -16.62 -35.72 29.57
CA LEU A 42 -15.43 -35.22 28.88
C LEU A 42 -14.30 -34.81 29.85
N LYS A 43 -14.65 -34.38 31.07
CA LYS A 43 -13.67 -34.14 32.16
C LYS A 43 -13.17 -35.42 32.82
N GLY A 44 -13.70 -36.58 32.42
CA GLY A 44 -13.41 -37.88 32.98
C GLY A 44 -14.47 -38.35 33.96
N THR A 45 -14.67 -39.65 33.98
CA THR A 45 -15.38 -40.35 35.05
C THR A 45 -14.33 -40.90 36.00
N GLY A 46 -14.60 -41.01 37.30
CA GLY A 46 -13.60 -41.42 38.30
C GLY A 46 -12.85 -42.75 38.03
N SER A 47 -13.27 -43.54 37.04
CA SER A 47 -12.59 -44.75 36.57
C SER A 47 -11.85 -44.61 35.24
N VAL A 48 -12.21 -43.67 34.36
CA VAL A 48 -11.58 -43.44 33.03
C VAL A 48 -11.68 -41.97 32.64
N ALA A 49 -10.55 -41.38 32.25
CA ALA A 49 -10.45 -40.01 31.79
C ALA A 49 -9.90 -39.95 30.36
N LEU A 50 -10.43 -39.03 29.56
CA LEU A 50 -9.87 -38.69 28.26
C LEU A 50 -8.77 -37.64 28.45
N SER A 51 -7.72 -37.70 27.64
CA SER A 51 -6.81 -36.56 27.50
C SER A 51 -7.60 -35.33 27.04
N THR A 52 -7.19 -34.15 27.48
CA THR A 52 -7.81 -32.88 27.07
C THR A 52 -7.83 -32.72 25.55
N GLU A 53 -6.75 -33.10 24.87
CA GLU A 53 -6.63 -33.04 23.40
C GLU A 53 -7.71 -33.88 22.67
N LYS A 54 -7.90 -35.14 23.09
CA LYS A 54 -8.97 -36.01 22.54
C LYS A 54 -10.36 -35.44 22.83
N ALA A 55 -10.59 -34.91 24.03
CA ALA A 55 -11.88 -34.33 24.40
C ALA A 55 -12.19 -33.07 23.58
N GLU A 56 -11.20 -32.20 23.38
CA GLU A 56 -11.29 -31.02 22.51
C GLU A 56 -11.58 -31.41 21.07
N TYR A 57 -10.87 -32.41 20.53
CA TYR A 57 -11.10 -32.92 19.18
C TYR A 57 -12.55 -33.40 19.00
N LEU A 58 -13.10 -34.16 19.95
CA LEU A 58 -14.49 -34.63 19.88
C LEU A 58 -15.50 -33.48 19.86
N VAL A 59 -15.26 -32.44 20.66
CA VAL A 59 -16.11 -31.25 20.71
C VAL A 59 -16.04 -30.48 19.39
N ILE A 60 -14.84 -30.28 18.84
CA ILE A 60 -14.64 -29.60 17.55
C ILE A 60 -15.35 -30.38 16.42
N GLN A 61 -15.19 -31.71 16.37
CA GLN A 61 -15.85 -32.52 15.35
C GLN A 61 -17.38 -32.44 15.46
N ALA A 62 -17.94 -32.55 16.67
CA ALA A 62 -19.37 -32.42 16.86
C ALA A 62 -19.89 -31.03 16.49
N ALA A 63 -19.17 -29.96 16.86
CA ALA A 63 -19.52 -28.60 16.50
C ALA A 63 -19.50 -28.37 14.98
N ARG A 64 -18.48 -28.89 14.28
CA ARG A 64 -18.39 -28.86 12.81
C ARG A 64 -19.54 -29.63 12.15
N GLU A 65 -19.89 -30.81 12.66
CA GLU A 65 -21.04 -31.58 12.15
C GLU A 65 -22.34 -30.74 12.26
N TYR A 66 -22.59 -30.09 13.40
CA TYR A 66 -23.72 -29.18 13.56
C TYR A 66 -23.64 -27.98 12.60
N PHE A 67 -22.51 -27.30 12.55
CA PHE A 67 -22.33 -26.10 11.74
C PHE A 67 -22.55 -26.38 10.24
N PHE A 68 -21.92 -27.44 9.71
CA PHE A 68 -22.07 -27.80 8.29
C PHE A 68 -23.43 -28.43 7.94
N SER A 69 -24.21 -28.86 8.94
CA SER A 69 -25.59 -29.31 8.72
C SER A 69 -26.61 -28.17 8.64
N ALA A 70 -26.24 -26.94 9.00
CA ALA A 70 -27.15 -25.81 9.01
C ALA A 70 -27.53 -25.37 7.59
N SER A 71 -28.84 -25.24 7.34
CA SER A 71 -29.39 -24.79 6.05
C SER A 71 -29.47 -23.26 5.92
N SER A 72 -29.37 -22.52 7.03
CA SER A 72 -29.33 -21.06 7.06
C SER A 72 -28.51 -20.54 8.24
N LEU A 73 -28.17 -19.25 8.23
CA LEU A 73 -27.39 -18.59 9.29
C LEU A 73 -28.17 -18.39 10.62
N SER A 74 -29.49 -18.59 10.60
CA SER A 74 -30.39 -18.44 11.76
C SER A 74 -30.91 -19.78 12.31
N CYS A 75 -30.39 -20.90 11.80
CA CYS A 75 -30.77 -22.25 12.21
C CYS A 75 -30.36 -22.58 13.66
N LEU A 76 -31.15 -23.45 14.32
CA LEU A 76 -30.87 -23.96 15.66
C LEU A 76 -29.53 -24.71 15.73
N GLU A 77 -29.12 -25.30 14.63
CA GLU A 77 -27.87 -26.04 14.45
C GLU A 77 -26.64 -25.17 14.75
N ILE A 78 -26.67 -23.89 14.36
CA ILE A 78 -25.57 -22.94 14.64
C ILE A 78 -25.49 -22.66 16.14
N TRP A 79 -26.65 -22.50 16.79
CA TRP A 79 -26.69 -22.35 18.25
C TRP A 79 -26.14 -23.60 18.96
N LYS A 80 -26.52 -24.80 18.51
CA LYS A 80 -25.97 -26.07 19.03
C LYS A 80 -24.45 -26.15 18.83
N ALA A 81 -23.93 -25.70 17.69
CA ALA A 81 -22.48 -25.67 17.45
C ALA A 81 -21.77 -24.74 18.44
N ARG A 82 -22.30 -23.52 18.67
CA ARG A 82 -21.75 -22.58 19.67
C ARG A 82 -21.80 -23.13 21.09
N GLU A 83 -22.91 -23.74 21.48
CA GLU A 83 -23.04 -24.40 22.79
C GLU A 83 -22.11 -25.60 22.95
N CYS A 84 -21.82 -26.31 21.85
CA CYS A 84 -20.85 -27.39 21.86
C CYS A 84 -19.44 -26.86 22.13
N LEU A 85 -19.03 -25.78 21.47
CA LEU A 85 -17.72 -25.15 21.66
C LEU A 85 -17.58 -24.51 23.06
N SER A 86 -18.67 -24.03 23.66
CA SER A 86 -18.65 -23.47 25.04
C SER A 86 -18.29 -24.50 26.13
N LEU A 87 -18.15 -25.79 25.77
CA LEU A 87 -17.66 -26.83 26.68
C LEU A 87 -16.19 -26.64 27.07
N PHE A 88 -15.36 -26.09 26.18
CA PHE A 88 -13.92 -25.88 26.38
C PHE A 88 -13.49 -24.45 25.98
N PRO A 89 -13.94 -23.41 26.71
CA PRO A 89 -13.71 -22.01 26.32
C PRO A 89 -12.24 -21.58 26.39
N ASN A 90 -11.39 -22.32 27.10
CA ASN A 90 -9.98 -21.97 27.28
C ASN A 90 -9.06 -22.57 26.20
N SER A 91 -9.57 -23.42 25.30
CA SER A 91 -8.76 -24.04 24.25
C SER A 91 -8.68 -23.12 23.03
N LYS A 92 -7.46 -22.88 22.55
CA LYS A 92 -7.21 -22.09 21.34
C LYS A 92 -7.86 -22.70 20.10
N ASN A 93 -7.87 -24.03 19.99
CA ASN A 93 -8.46 -24.74 18.84
C ASN A 93 -9.98 -24.59 18.82
N VAL A 94 -10.60 -24.65 20.00
CA VAL A 94 -12.06 -24.47 20.16
C VAL A 94 -12.44 -23.02 19.89
N GLN A 95 -11.63 -22.07 20.35
CA GLN A 95 -11.83 -20.65 20.06
C GLN A 95 -11.73 -20.35 18.56
N ALA A 96 -10.75 -20.90 17.85
CA ALA A 96 -10.62 -20.72 16.40
C ALA A 96 -11.88 -21.18 15.64
N GLU A 97 -12.50 -22.28 16.04
CA GLU A 97 -13.78 -22.71 15.44
C GLU A 97 -14.93 -21.78 15.80
N ALA A 98 -14.96 -21.26 17.03
CA ALA A 98 -15.98 -20.31 17.47
C ALA A 98 -15.86 -18.98 16.70
N ASP A 99 -14.63 -18.53 16.47
CA ASP A 99 -14.29 -17.32 15.71
C ASP A 99 -14.76 -17.42 14.26
N ILE A 100 -14.54 -18.57 13.61
CA ILE A 100 -15.07 -18.85 12.25
C ILE A 100 -16.60 -18.78 12.24
N ILE A 101 -17.26 -19.38 13.22
CA ILE A 101 -18.73 -19.34 13.32
C ILE A 101 -19.19 -17.88 13.51
N GLU A 102 -18.55 -17.10 14.38
CA GLU A 102 -18.87 -15.68 14.58
C GLU A 102 -18.70 -14.86 13.29
N ALA A 103 -17.57 -15.05 12.59
CA ALA A 103 -17.29 -14.37 11.34
C ALA A 103 -18.39 -14.62 10.30
N LEU A 104 -18.79 -15.87 10.10
CA LEU A 104 -19.78 -16.26 9.09
C LEU A 104 -21.22 -15.87 9.45
N THR A 105 -21.57 -15.85 10.72
CA THR A 105 -22.96 -15.68 11.15
C THR A 105 -23.31 -14.26 11.59
N THR A 106 -22.33 -13.50 12.07
CA THR A 106 -22.55 -12.14 12.58
C THR A 106 -21.85 -11.10 11.72
N ARG A 107 -20.54 -11.24 11.50
CA ARG A 107 -19.71 -10.16 10.92
C ARG A 107 -19.91 -10.03 9.41
N LEU A 108 -19.81 -11.13 8.67
CA LEU A 108 -19.97 -11.13 7.22
C LEU A 108 -21.35 -10.62 6.78
N PRO A 109 -22.48 -11.04 7.40
CA PRO A 109 -23.79 -10.50 7.06
C PRO A 109 -23.96 -9.01 7.33
N ASN A 110 -23.26 -8.45 8.33
CA ASN A 110 -23.29 -7.00 8.61
C ASN A 110 -22.64 -6.18 7.48
N LEU A 111 -21.65 -6.76 6.79
CA LEU A 111 -21.05 -6.19 5.59
C LEU A 111 -21.78 -6.62 4.30
N GLY A 112 -22.94 -7.26 4.45
CA GLY A 112 -23.85 -7.63 3.37
C GLY A 112 -23.45 -8.88 2.58
N VAL A 113 -22.42 -9.62 3.01
CA VAL A 113 -22.09 -10.94 2.44
C VAL A 113 -22.68 -12.03 3.29
N THR A 114 -23.51 -12.89 2.70
CA THR A 114 -24.04 -14.08 3.37
C THR A 114 -23.46 -15.33 2.73
N LEU A 115 -22.78 -16.14 3.54
CA LEU A 115 -22.06 -17.32 3.07
C LEU A 115 -22.46 -18.52 3.93
N LEU A 116 -23.09 -19.53 3.32
CA LEU A 116 -23.59 -20.70 4.04
C LEU A 116 -22.42 -21.58 4.49
N PRO A 117 -22.56 -22.32 5.62
CA PRO A 117 -21.51 -23.21 6.11
C PRO A 117 -21.01 -24.22 5.05
N VAL A 118 -21.90 -24.74 4.21
CA VAL A 118 -21.55 -25.67 3.12
C VAL A 118 -20.74 -24.97 2.02
N GLN A 119 -21.02 -23.70 1.73
CA GLN A 119 -20.23 -22.91 0.77
C GLN A 119 -18.85 -22.59 1.34
N PHE A 120 -18.78 -22.22 2.63
CA PHE A 120 -17.53 -21.97 3.32
C PHE A 120 -16.60 -23.17 3.23
N ARG A 121 -17.13 -24.39 3.39
CA ARG A 121 -16.37 -25.63 3.27
C ARG A 121 -15.71 -25.85 1.89
N GLN A 122 -16.23 -25.24 0.84
CA GLN A 122 -15.69 -25.37 -0.52
C GLN A 122 -14.55 -24.39 -0.80
N ILE A 123 -14.47 -23.30 -0.02
CA ILE A 123 -13.44 -22.27 -0.18
C ILE A 123 -12.15 -22.77 0.46
N ARG A 124 -11.07 -22.74 -0.31
CA ARG A 124 -9.74 -23.19 0.15
C ARG A 124 -8.94 -22.07 0.78
N ASN A 125 -9.09 -20.85 0.26
CA ASN A 125 -8.35 -19.68 0.71
C ASN A 125 -9.30 -18.70 1.40
N PRO A 126 -9.13 -18.43 2.71
CA PRO A 126 -9.95 -17.45 3.43
C PRO A 126 -9.92 -16.04 2.81
N MET A 127 -8.82 -15.71 2.12
CA MET A 127 -8.68 -14.44 1.39
C MET A 127 -9.73 -14.24 0.29
N GLU A 128 -10.24 -15.31 -0.32
CA GLU A 128 -11.33 -15.23 -1.31
C GLU A 128 -12.63 -14.69 -0.70
N ILE A 129 -12.88 -15.02 0.58
CA ILE A 129 -14.03 -14.49 1.33
C ILE A 129 -13.85 -13.01 1.58
N ILE A 130 -12.65 -12.59 1.98
CA ILE A 130 -12.34 -11.17 2.22
C ILE A 130 -12.50 -10.37 0.92
N ASN A 131 -11.98 -10.85 -0.20
CA ASN A 131 -12.16 -10.20 -1.50
C ASN A 131 -13.64 -10.10 -1.90
N MET A 132 -14.43 -11.14 -1.63
CA MET A 132 -15.87 -11.10 -1.87
C MET A 132 -16.55 -9.98 -1.06
N VAL A 133 -16.16 -9.79 0.20
CA VAL A 133 -16.70 -8.72 1.06
C VAL A 133 -16.30 -7.35 0.54
N ILE A 134 -15.01 -7.16 0.26
CA ILE A 134 -14.44 -5.91 -0.24
C ILE A 134 -15.16 -5.43 -1.50
N SER A 135 -15.42 -6.33 -2.45
CA SER A 135 -16.09 -5.99 -3.72
C SER A 135 -17.62 -6.09 -3.70
N SER A 136 -18.25 -6.55 -2.61
CA SER A 136 -19.71 -6.79 -2.56
C SER A 136 -20.55 -5.51 -2.45
N HIS A 137 -20.10 -4.55 -1.63
CA HIS A 137 -20.84 -3.33 -1.33
C HIS A 137 -19.95 -2.12 -1.57
N GLY A 138 -20.48 -1.14 -2.32
CA GLY A 138 -19.82 0.16 -2.48
C GLY A 138 -19.64 0.80 -1.11
N GLY A 139 -18.39 0.82 -0.62
CA GLY A 139 -18.03 1.34 0.70
C GLY A 139 -17.68 0.31 1.77
N ALA A 140 -17.77 -1.01 1.52
CA ALA A 140 -17.30 -2.02 2.49
C ALA A 140 -15.80 -1.88 2.80
N TYR A 141 -15.01 -1.52 1.79
CA TYR A 141 -13.57 -1.27 1.90
C TYR A 141 -13.22 -0.12 2.87
N LEU A 142 -14.17 0.77 3.21
CA LEU A 142 -13.95 1.86 4.17
C LEU A 142 -13.80 1.34 5.61
N ASN A 143 -14.39 0.19 5.93
CA ASN A 143 -14.35 -0.41 7.26
C ASN A 143 -13.08 -1.27 7.44
N VAL A 144 -11.91 -0.65 7.29
CA VAL A 144 -10.60 -1.33 7.30
C VAL A 144 -10.40 -2.18 8.56
N GLU A 145 -10.69 -1.63 9.74
CA GLU A 145 -10.52 -2.32 11.01
C GLU A 145 -11.42 -3.57 11.12
N GLU A 146 -12.69 -3.46 10.69
CA GLU A 146 -13.63 -4.59 10.71
C GLU A 146 -13.22 -5.69 9.73
N LEU A 147 -12.72 -5.33 8.53
CA LEU A 147 -12.21 -6.29 7.56
C LEU A 147 -10.99 -7.04 8.08
N ILE A 148 -10.06 -6.33 8.74
CA ILE A 148 -8.89 -6.95 9.37
C ILE A 148 -9.32 -7.89 10.50
N ASP A 149 -10.32 -7.51 11.31
CA ASP A 149 -10.81 -8.37 12.39
C ASP A 149 -11.53 -9.61 11.85
N ILE A 150 -12.32 -9.49 10.77
CA ILE A 150 -12.91 -10.65 10.08
C ILE A 150 -11.81 -11.57 9.54
N ALA A 151 -10.76 -11.01 8.95
CA ALA A 151 -9.63 -11.78 8.45
C ALA A 151 -8.97 -12.59 9.59
N LYS A 152 -8.70 -11.97 10.74
CA LYS A 152 -8.18 -12.67 11.92
C LYS A 152 -9.09 -13.80 12.38
N LEU A 153 -10.41 -13.58 12.44
CA LEU A 153 -11.38 -14.60 12.82
C LEU A 153 -11.42 -15.79 11.84
N LEU A 154 -11.13 -15.54 10.56
CA LEU A 154 -11.00 -16.57 9.53
C LEU A 154 -9.63 -17.28 9.53
N GLY A 155 -8.73 -16.90 10.43
CA GLY A 155 -7.40 -17.49 10.60
C GLY A 155 -6.26 -16.72 9.92
N LEU A 156 -6.54 -15.61 9.24
CA LEU A 156 -5.55 -14.71 8.64
C LEU A 156 -4.99 -13.77 9.70
N SER A 157 -4.06 -14.29 10.50
CA SER A 157 -3.53 -13.60 11.68
C SER A 157 -2.03 -13.29 11.60
N SER A 158 -1.35 -13.76 10.56
CA SER A 158 0.06 -13.43 10.36
C SER A 158 0.23 -11.99 9.87
N LEU A 159 1.42 -11.42 10.05
CA LEU A 159 1.73 -10.07 9.58
C LEU A 159 1.59 -9.96 8.05
N ASP A 160 2.01 -11.00 7.33
CA ASP A 160 1.92 -11.07 5.87
C ASP A 160 0.46 -11.20 5.40
N ASP A 161 -0.37 -11.96 6.12
CA ASP A 161 -1.80 -12.05 5.80
C ASP A 161 -2.51 -10.70 6.00
N ILE A 162 -2.21 -10.00 7.10
CA ILE A 162 -2.79 -8.67 7.36
C ILE A 162 -2.33 -7.68 6.29
N ALA A 163 -1.06 -7.74 5.87
CA ALA A 163 -0.57 -6.91 4.78
C ALA A 163 -1.26 -7.25 3.44
N ALA A 164 -1.54 -8.52 3.16
CA ALA A 164 -2.29 -8.93 1.97
C ALA A 164 -3.74 -8.44 2.01
N VAL A 165 -4.39 -8.42 3.17
CA VAL A 165 -5.73 -7.84 3.36
C VAL A 165 -5.72 -6.33 3.14
N GLU A 166 -4.77 -5.62 3.74
CA GLU A 166 -4.59 -4.18 3.52
C GLU A 166 -4.29 -3.86 2.04
N GLU A 167 -3.51 -4.70 1.34
CA GLU A 167 -3.27 -4.58 -0.08
C GLU A 167 -4.58 -4.71 -0.89
N ALA A 168 -5.38 -5.73 -0.60
CA ALA A 168 -6.66 -5.93 -1.29
C ALA A 168 -7.61 -4.74 -1.07
N ILE A 169 -7.67 -4.20 0.15
CA ILE A 169 -8.45 -3.00 0.46
C ILE A 169 -7.91 -1.78 -0.31
N ALA A 170 -6.59 -1.59 -0.34
CA ALA A 170 -5.96 -0.47 -1.05
C ALA A 170 -6.24 -0.52 -2.55
N ARG A 171 -6.22 -1.72 -3.14
CA ARG A 171 -6.54 -1.93 -4.55
C ARG A 171 -8.01 -1.64 -4.84
N GLU A 172 -8.94 -2.10 -4.01
CA GLU A 172 -10.37 -1.78 -4.17
C GLU A 172 -10.64 -0.27 -4.00
N ALA A 173 -10.03 0.37 -2.99
CA ALA A 173 -10.15 1.81 -2.78
C ALA A 173 -9.69 2.60 -4.02
N ALA A 174 -8.59 2.17 -4.64
CA ALA A 174 -8.10 2.79 -5.88
C ALA A 174 -9.07 2.59 -7.06
N VAL A 175 -9.67 1.40 -7.20
CA VAL A 175 -10.69 1.12 -8.23
C VAL A 175 -11.96 1.94 -8.00
N ALA A 176 -12.38 2.11 -6.75
CA ALA A 176 -13.51 2.95 -6.36
C ALA A 176 -13.25 4.46 -6.50
N GLY A 177 -12.00 4.87 -6.75
CA GLY A 177 -11.58 6.26 -6.90
C GLY A 177 -11.25 6.97 -5.58
N ASP A 178 -11.23 6.24 -4.46
CA ASP A 178 -10.77 6.75 -3.16
C ASP A 178 -9.25 6.67 -3.05
N LEU A 179 -8.60 7.58 -3.77
CA LEU A 179 -7.13 7.66 -3.82
C LEU A 179 -6.51 8.05 -2.47
N GLN A 180 -7.28 8.69 -1.58
CA GLN A 180 -6.79 9.11 -0.28
C GLN A 180 -6.62 7.91 0.65
N LEU A 181 -7.64 7.06 0.75
CA LEU A 181 -7.53 5.81 1.51
C LEU A 181 -6.46 4.88 0.92
N ALA A 182 -6.42 4.75 -0.40
CA ALA A 182 -5.40 3.95 -1.08
C ALA A 182 -3.98 4.46 -0.78
N PHE A 183 -3.77 5.77 -0.75
CA PHE A 183 -2.50 6.39 -0.39
C PHE A 183 -2.09 6.09 1.07
N ASP A 184 -3.01 6.27 2.01
CA ASP A 184 -2.75 6.03 3.44
C ASP A 184 -2.38 4.56 3.70
N LEU A 185 -3.09 3.62 3.08
CA LEU A 185 -2.78 2.19 3.13
C LEU A 185 -1.44 1.86 2.47
N CYS A 186 -1.12 2.46 1.32
CA CYS A 186 0.17 2.28 0.66
C CYS A 186 1.34 2.74 1.53
N LEU A 187 1.20 3.84 2.29
CA LEU A 187 2.22 4.28 3.23
C LEU A 187 2.43 3.28 4.38
N VAL A 188 1.36 2.65 4.87
CA VAL A 188 1.44 1.61 5.90
C VAL A 188 2.14 0.37 5.35
N LEU A 189 1.73 -0.10 4.16
CA LEU A 189 2.31 -1.26 3.50
C LEU A 189 3.78 -1.06 3.13
N ALA A 190 4.15 0.14 2.64
CA ALA A 190 5.53 0.49 2.35
C ALA A 190 6.43 0.43 3.60
N LYS A 191 5.92 0.87 4.76
CA LYS A 191 6.64 0.76 6.03
C LYS A 191 6.80 -0.69 6.49
N LYS A 192 5.83 -1.55 6.20
CA LYS A 192 5.88 -3.00 6.49
C LYS A 192 6.81 -3.75 5.53
N GLY A 193 7.18 -3.17 4.39
CA GLY A 193 8.03 -3.80 3.40
C GLY A 193 7.28 -4.76 2.46
N HIS A 194 5.96 -4.60 2.31
CA HIS A 194 5.14 -5.50 1.51
C HIS A 194 5.30 -5.25 0.01
N GLY A 195 6.28 -5.89 -0.62
CA GLY A 195 6.75 -5.56 -1.96
C GLY A 195 5.71 -5.67 -3.10
N SER A 196 4.66 -6.50 -2.96
CA SER A 196 3.66 -6.70 -4.04
C SER A 196 2.85 -5.46 -4.39
N VAL A 197 2.80 -4.45 -3.52
CA VAL A 197 2.05 -3.20 -3.73
C VAL A 197 2.86 -2.12 -4.47
N TRP A 198 4.06 -2.43 -4.95
CA TRP A 198 4.96 -1.46 -5.59
C TRP A 198 4.30 -0.73 -6.77
N ASP A 199 3.47 -1.44 -7.54
CA ASP A 199 2.75 -0.96 -8.71
C ASP A 199 1.69 0.09 -8.34
N LEU A 200 0.91 -0.20 -7.29
CA LEU A 200 -0.08 0.72 -6.75
C LEU A 200 0.58 1.94 -6.12
N CYS A 201 1.66 1.76 -5.35
CA CYS A 201 2.48 2.85 -4.81
C CYS A 201 3.00 3.78 -5.91
N ALA A 202 3.51 3.20 -7.00
CA ALA A 202 3.98 3.93 -8.16
C ALA A 202 2.87 4.71 -8.87
N ALA A 203 1.70 4.08 -9.06
CA ALA A 203 0.55 4.70 -9.70
C ALA A 203 0.02 5.90 -8.89
N ILE A 204 -0.16 5.72 -7.57
CA ILE A 204 -0.61 6.80 -6.67
C ILE A 204 0.41 7.92 -6.61
N ALA A 205 1.70 7.60 -6.48
CA ALA A 205 2.75 8.61 -6.37
C ALA A 205 2.98 9.40 -7.67
N ARG A 206 2.56 8.88 -8.83
CA ARG A 206 2.52 9.61 -10.12
C ARG A 206 1.17 10.24 -10.44
N GLY A 207 0.13 9.88 -9.69
CA GLY A 207 -1.26 10.31 -9.89
C GLY A 207 -1.53 11.77 -9.54
N PRO A 208 -2.81 12.19 -9.52
CA PRO A 208 -3.19 13.55 -9.16
C PRO A 208 -2.74 13.90 -7.73
N GLN A 209 -2.64 15.21 -7.45
CA GLN A 209 -2.34 15.70 -6.11
C GLN A 209 -3.53 15.44 -5.19
N LEU A 210 -3.28 14.86 -4.02
CA LEU A 210 -4.28 14.63 -2.97
C LEU A 210 -4.07 15.64 -1.85
N ASP A 211 -5.14 15.99 -1.14
CA ASP A 211 -5.12 17.05 -0.12
C ASP A 211 -4.11 16.78 1.01
N ASN A 212 -3.92 15.51 1.40
CA ASN A 212 -2.98 15.11 2.47
C ASN A 212 -1.63 14.61 1.96
N MET A 213 -1.39 14.64 0.64
CA MET A 213 -0.20 14.03 0.06
C MET A 213 0.93 15.04 -0.10
N ASP A 214 1.86 15.07 0.86
CA ASP A 214 3.07 15.89 0.75
C ASP A 214 4.04 15.32 -0.31
N THR A 215 4.79 16.22 -0.95
CA THR A 215 5.82 15.87 -1.95
C THR A 215 6.85 14.88 -1.39
N GLY A 216 7.12 14.95 -0.08
CA GLY A 216 8.02 14.02 0.62
C GLY A 216 7.47 12.59 0.70
N SER A 217 6.18 12.42 0.99
CA SER A 217 5.53 11.11 1.02
C SER A 217 5.40 10.50 -0.38
N ARG A 218 5.15 11.30 -1.43
CA ARG A 218 5.24 10.83 -2.82
C ARG A 218 6.62 10.27 -3.15
N LYS A 219 7.67 11.00 -2.77
CA LYS A 219 9.04 10.55 -2.98
C LYS A 219 9.36 9.26 -2.21
N LYS A 220 8.82 9.09 -1.00
CA LYS A 220 8.95 7.84 -0.22
C LYS A 220 8.28 6.66 -0.93
N LEU A 221 7.05 6.85 -1.44
CA LEU A 221 6.34 5.79 -2.19
C LEU A 221 7.06 5.42 -3.49
N LEU A 222 7.60 6.40 -4.23
CA LEU A 222 8.44 6.13 -5.41
C LEU A 222 9.74 5.41 -5.04
N GLY A 223 10.38 5.80 -3.94
CA GLY A 223 11.58 5.14 -3.44
C GLY A 223 11.32 3.68 -3.05
N PHE A 224 10.17 3.41 -2.43
CA PHE A 224 9.70 2.05 -2.14
C PHE A 224 9.41 1.27 -3.43
N ALA A 225 8.71 1.88 -4.39
CA ALA A 225 8.43 1.23 -5.66
C ALA A 225 9.73 0.84 -6.39
N LEU A 226 10.75 1.70 -6.36
CA LEU A 226 12.06 1.43 -6.95
C LEU A 226 12.82 0.26 -6.30
N SER A 227 12.55 -0.09 -5.05
CA SER A 227 13.22 -1.23 -4.41
C SER A 227 12.59 -2.59 -4.78
N TYR A 228 11.38 -2.59 -5.34
CA TYR A 228 10.61 -3.80 -5.65
C TYR A 228 10.12 -3.89 -7.09
N CYS A 229 10.41 -2.88 -7.93
CA CYS A 229 9.97 -2.84 -9.32
C CYS A 229 10.65 -3.91 -10.17
N ASP A 230 10.01 -4.20 -11.29
CA ASP A 230 10.57 -5.00 -12.38
C ASP A 230 11.55 -4.18 -13.23
N ASP A 231 12.37 -4.90 -14.01
CA ASP A 231 13.42 -4.32 -14.85
C ASP A 231 12.86 -3.39 -15.95
N GLU A 232 11.60 -3.56 -16.36
CA GLU A 232 10.98 -2.71 -17.40
C GLU A 232 10.58 -1.34 -16.82
N SER A 233 10.08 -1.31 -15.59
CA SER A 233 9.57 -0.08 -14.95
C SER A 233 10.64 0.79 -14.29
N ILE A 234 11.85 0.27 -14.08
CA ILE A 234 12.88 0.94 -13.27
C ILE A 234 13.29 2.30 -13.84
N SER A 235 13.47 2.41 -15.16
CA SER A 235 13.90 3.64 -15.83
C SER A 235 12.87 4.75 -15.66
N GLU A 236 11.59 4.43 -15.88
CA GLU A 236 10.48 5.38 -15.75
C GLU A 236 10.24 5.79 -14.29
N LEU A 237 10.36 4.84 -13.35
CA LEU A 237 10.24 5.12 -11.92
C LEU A 237 11.37 6.00 -11.42
N PHE A 238 12.59 5.73 -11.89
CA PHE A 238 13.78 6.43 -11.45
C PHE A 238 13.76 7.88 -11.94
N GLN A 239 13.37 8.10 -13.19
CA GLN A 239 13.21 9.45 -13.73
C GLN A 239 12.09 10.21 -12.99
N ALA A 240 10.95 9.57 -12.70
CA ALA A 240 9.91 10.20 -11.89
C ALA A 240 10.42 10.58 -10.49
N TRP A 241 11.20 9.71 -9.84
CA TRP A 241 11.80 9.99 -8.55
C TRP A 241 12.79 11.16 -8.58
N LYS A 242 13.63 11.27 -9.63
CA LYS A 242 14.53 12.41 -9.84
C LYS A 242 13.77 13.71 -9.98
N ASP A 243 12.70 13.73 -10.80
CA ASP A 243 11.84 14.90 -10.99
C ASP A 243 11.28 15.41 -9.65
N PHE A 244 10.83 14.50 -8.78
CA PHE A 244 10.35 14.85 -7.44
C PHE A 244 11.48 15.32 -6.50
N ASP A 245 12.66 14.71 -6.56
CA ASP A 245 13.78 15.15 -5.73
C ASP A 245 14.21 16.58 -6.07
N ILE A 246 14.37 16.89 -7.36
CA ILE A 246 14.73 18.25 -7.82
C ILE A 246 13.73 19.28 -7.29
N ARG A 247 12.43 18.99 -7.40
CA ARG A 247 11.37 19.89 -6.89
C ARG A 247 11.48 20.13 -5.39
N ILE A 248 11.68 19.08 -4.59
CA ILE A 248 11.83 19.21 -3.13
C ILE A 248 13.07 20.04 -2.78
N GLN A 249 14.17 19.90 -3.52
CA GLN A 249 15.36 20.72 -3.29
C GLN A 249 15.12 22.19 -3.68
N CYS A 250 14.45 22.45 -4.81
CA CYS A 250 14.07 23.81 -5.20
C CYS A 250 13.16 24.46 -4.14
N GLU A 251 12.14 23.76 -3.64
CA GLU A 251 11.26 24.25 -2.59
C GLU A 251 12.02 24.60 -1.30
N LYS A 252 12.94 23.73 -0.87
CA LYS A 252 13.83 24.02 0.28
C LYS A 252 14.70 25.27 0.04
N LEU A 253 15.25 25.41 -1.16
CA LEU A 253 16.05 26.57 -1.55
C LEU A 253 15.19 27.85 -1.53
N MET A 254 13.96 27.80 -2.04
CA MET A 254 13.02 28.93 -2.01
C MET A 254 12.70 29.37 -0.58
N ILE A 255 12.39 28.43 0.30
CA ILE A 255 12.13 28.74 1.72
C ILE A 255 13.38 29.36 2.38
N SER A 256 14.57 28.83 2.08
CA SER A 256 15.82 29.32 2.68
C SER A 256 16.27 30.69 2.16
N THR A 257 15.93 31.02 0.91
CA THR A 257 16.36 32.26 0.24
C THR A 257 15.29 33.35 0.21
N GLN A 258 14.04 33.03 0.59
CA GLN A 258 12.86 33.89 0.41
C GLN A 258 12.70 34.41 -1.03
N THR A 259 13.26 33.70 -2.01
CA THR A 259 13.12 34.03 -3.43
C THR A 259 12.36 32.93 -4.14
N THR A 260 11.55 33.30 -5.14
CA THR A 260 10.83 32.37 -6.01
C THR A 260 11.44 32.43 -7.41
N PRO A 261 11.60 31.29 -8.11
CA PRO A 261 11.83 31.34 -9.55
C PRO A 261 10.66 32.07 -10.22
N PRO A 262 10.91 32.79 -11.34
CA PRO A 262 9.95 33.73 -11.92
C PRO A 262 8.59 33.12 -12.29
N ASN A 263 8.48 31.80 -12.43
CA ASN A 263 7.24 31.08 -12.76
C ASN A 263 6.89 29.94 -11.78
N TYR A 264 7.18 30.06 -10.49
CA TYR A 264 6.67 29.11 -9.49
C TYR A 264 5.15 29.23 -9.35
N TYR A 265 4.40 28.60 -10.27
CA TYR A 265 2.95 28.54 -10.19
C TYR A 265 2.54 27.45 -9.21
N ASN A 266 2.37 27.84 -7.96
CA ASN A 266 1.76 27.02 -6.93
C ASN A 266 0.25 27.02 -7.16
N GLN A 267 -0.27 26.15 -8.03
CA GLN A 267 -1.71 25.89 -8.07
C GLN A 267 -2.00 24.44 -8.47
N GLY A 268 -2.67 23.74 -7.56
CA GLY A 268 -3.11 22.37 -7.73
C GLY A 268 -4.00 22.23 -8.95
N SER A 269 -3.48 21.57 -9.98
CA SER A 269 -4.26 20.77 -10.91
C SER A 269 -3.27 19.94 -11.71
N SER A 270 -3.59 18.66 -11.90
CA SER A 270 -3.19 17.83 -13.03
C SER A 270 -1.79 18.08 -13.60
N ILE A 271 -0.83 17.18 -13.35
CA ILE A 271 0.33 17.06 -14.24
C ILE A 271 -0.17 16.40 -15.54
N ILE A 272 -0.90 17.16 -16.34
CA ILE A 272 -0.67 17.17 -17.77
C ILE A 272 0.44 18.20 -17.90
N SER A 273 1.59 17.82 -18.44
CA SER A 273 2.49 18.80 -19.04
C SER A 273 1.60 19.69 -19.92
N LEU A 274 1.27 20.92 -19.47
CA LEU A 274 0.55 21.86 -20.32
C LEU A 274 1.24 21.80 -21.68
N PRO A 275 0.50 21.58 -22.78
CA PRO A 275 1.12 21.35 -24.07
C PRO A 275 1.75 22.66 -24.50
N VAL A 276 2.98 22.86 -24.07
CA VAL A 276 3.88 23.89 -24.55
C VAL A 276 4.22 23.43 -25.96
N ASN A 277 3.44 23.92 -26.91
CA ASN A 277 3.58 23.57 -28.32
C ASN A 277 4.72 24.37 -28.97
N SER A 278 5.22 25.43 -28.31
CA SER A 278 6.31 26.28 -28.81
C SER A 278 7.24 26.79 -27.70
N VAL A 279 8.50 27.11 -28.07
CA VAL A 279 9.49 27.77 -27.17
C VAL A 279 8.99 29.15 -26.73
N GLN A 280 8.21 29.81 -27.58
CA GLN A 280 7.55 31.07 -27.29
C GLN A 280 6.58 30.98 -26.10
N ASP A 281 5.79 29.90 -25.97
CA ASP A 281 4.88 29.71 -24.83
C ASP A 281 5.62 29.64 -23.48
N ILE A 282 6.88 29.15 -23.47
CA ILE A 282 7.75 29.07 -22.27
C ILE A 282 8.22 30.47 -21.85
N PHE A 283 8.52 31.34 -22.82
CA PHE A 283 9.03 32.69 -22.58
C PHE A 283 7.91 33.70 -22.33
N ASP A 284 6.76 33.56 -22.97
CA ASP A 284 5.58 34.40 -22.71
C ASP A 284 5.09 34.21 -21.25
N LEU A 285 5.28 33.01 -20.67
CA LEU A 285 5.11 32.78 -19.22
C LEU A 285 6.13 33.58 -18.39
N ARG A 286 7.39 33.68 -18.82
CA ARG A 286 8.47 34.41 -18.13
C ARG A 286 8.28 35.94 -18.14
N GLU A 287 7.70 36.51 -19.20
CA GLU A 287 7.43 37.96 -19.30
C GLU A 287 6.21 38.40 -18.48
N SER A 288 5.27 37.49 -18.22
CA SER A 288 4.03 37.82 -17.49
C SER A 288 4.21 38.19 -16.00
N SER A 289 5.42 38.04 -15.44
CA SER A 289 5.76 38.50 -14.08
C SER A 289 6.19 39.96 -13.99
N GLU A 290 6.44 40.64 -15.12
CA GLU A 290 6.68 42.09 -15.14
C GLU A 290 5.36 42.82 -15.45
N THR A 291 4.75 43.42 -14.44
CA THR A 291 3.43 44.07 -14.55
C THR A 291 3.36 45.12 -15.67
N ILE A 292 2.42 44.89 -16.61
CA ILE A 292 1.62 45.84 -17.40
C ILE A 292 2.39 47.01 -18.05
N LYS A 293 2.56 46.96 -19.37
CA LYS A 293 2.06 48.00 -20.31
C LYS A 293 2.27 47.66 -21.79
N HIS A 294 1.23 47.96 -22.56
CA HIS A 294 1.11 48.07 -24.02
C HIS A 294 0.97 46.78 -24.84
N SER A 295 -0.30 46.45 -25.06
CA SER A 295 -0.82 45.85 -26.29
C SER A 295 -0.10 46.31 -27.56
N SER A 296 0.43 45.36 -28.32
CA SER A 296 0.37 45.43 -29.78
C SER A 296 0.40 44.02 -30.38
N SER A 297 -0.67 43.72 -31.10
CA SER A 297 -0.78 42.59 -32.01
C SER A 297 0.27 42.70 -33.12
N PHE A 298 1.18 41.74 -33.32
CA PHE A 298 1.86 41.60 -34.61
C PHE A 298 2.38 40.17 -34.84
N HIS A 299 2.20 39.71 -36.07
CA HIS A 299 2.72 38.47 -36.65
C HIS A 299 4.12 38.09 -36.12
N LYS A 300 4.28 36.89 -35.54
CA LYS A 300 5.61 36.41 -35.08
C LYS A 300 6.19 35.35 -36.02
N SER A 301 7.42 35.64 -36.43
CA SER A 301 8.23 34.89 -37.39
C SER A 301 9.15 33.92 -36.63
N ARG A 302 9.56 32.86 -37.33
CA ARG A 302 10.55 31.83 -36.97
C ARG A 302 11.90 32.35 -36.38
N SER A 303 12.13 33.66 -36.37
CA SER A 303 13.31 34.33 -35.82
C SER A 303 13.35 34.40 -34.29
N ASP A 304 12.21 34.57 -33.61
CA ASP A 304 12.19 34.83 -32.17
C ASP A 304 12.47 33.55 -31.38
N ASP A 305 11.91 32.42 -31.82
CA ASP A 305 12.22 31.09 -31.30
C ASP A 305 13.71 30.76 -31.36
N LEU A 306 14.43 31.22 -32.40
CA LEU A 306 15.87 31.01 -32.57
C LEU A 306 16.70 31.85 -31.60
N ILE A 307 16.25 33.06 -31.26
CA ILE A 307 16.91 33.94 -30.29
C ILE A 307 16.73 33.38 -28.88
N HIS A 308 15.50 32.98 -28.54
CA HIS A 308 15.18 32.36 -27.26
C HIS A 308 15.94 31.05 -27.02
N PHE A 309 16.10 30.23 -28.06
CA PHE A 309 16.88 29.00 -27.99
C PHE A 309 18.39 29.28 -27.81
N LYS A 310 18.89 30.37 -28.41
CA LYS A 310 20.28 30.81 -28.26
C LYS A 310 20.56 31.29 -26.83
N ASP A 311 19.65 32.05 -26.22
CA ASP A 311 19.80 32.50 -24.83
C ASP A 311 19.84 31.33 -23.84
N ILE A 312 19.00 30.30 -24.04
CA ILE A 312 19.04 29.07 -23.23
C ILE A 312 20.39 28.35 -23.43
N LYS A 313 20.89 28.27 -24.67
CA LYS A 313 22.17 27.64 -25.00
C LYS A 313 23.36 28.38 -24.37
N ASP A 314 23.35 29.70 -24.38
CA ASP A 314 24.38 30.53 -23.75
C ASP A 314 24.36 30.35 -22.22
N THR A 315 23.17 30.22 -21.64
CA THR A 315 22.98 29.94 -20.21
C THR A 315 23.50 28.54 -19.85
N LEU A 316 23.17 27.51 -20.65
CA LEU A 316 23.67 26.14 -20.48
C LEU A 316 25.20 26.05 -20.66
N SER A 317 25.74 26.76 -21.65
CA SER A 317 27.20 26.83 -21.91
C SER A 317 27.96 27.50 -20.78
N THR A 318 27.29 28.35 -19.99
CA THR A 318 27.84 28.95 -18.78
C THR A 318 27.97 27.93 -17.64
N VAL A 319 27.10 26.93 -17.59
CA VAL A 319 27.05 25.89 -16.55
C VAL A 319 27.91 24.67 -16.91
N GLY A 320 27.83 24.21 -18.16
CA GLY A 320 28.51 23.01 -18.66
C GLY A 320 29.73 23.35 -19.51
N LYS A 321 30.84 23.76 -18.89
CA LYS A 321 32.13 23.87 -19.61
C LYS A 321 32.85 22.53 -19.76
N GLU A 322 32.51 21.51 -18.96
CA GLU A 322 33.20 20.21 -18.94
C GLU A 322 32.55 19.11 -19.82
N LEU A 323 31.36 19.35 -20.38
CA LEU A 323 30.65 18.38 -21.25
C LEU A 323 30.85 18.61 -22.75
N LEU A 324 31.81 19.46 -23.14
CA LEU A 324 32.20 19.64 -24.53
C LEU A 324 33.16 18.51 -24.94
N THR A 325 32.64 17.30 -25.12
CA THR A 325 33.32 16.29 -25.94
C THR A 325 33.27 16.68 -27.41
N GLU A 326 34.29 16.28 -28.16
CA GLU A 326 34.80 16.85 -29.42
C GLU A 326 33.83 17.00 -30.61
N ASP A 327 32.56 16.61 -30.49
CA ASP A 327 31.54 16.78 -31.53
C ASP A 327 30.47 17.78 -31.09
N GLY A 328 30.64 19.05 -31.48
CA GLY A 328 29.86 20.21 -31.06
C GLY A 328 28.37 20.27 -31.50
N ILE A 329 27.62 19.17 -31.46
CA ILE A 329 26.23 19.10 -31.99
C ILE A 329 25.18 18.61 -30.97
N VAL A 330 25.50 18.20 -29.75
CA VAL A 330 24.50 17.42 -28.97
C VAL A 330 23.38 18.27 -28.31
N TRP A 331 23.56 19.57 -28.03
CA TRP A 331 22.53 20.35 -27.32
C TRP A 331 21.26 20.59 -28.14
N ASP A 332 21.38 20.79 -29.46
CA ASP A 332 20.24 21.14 -30.31
C ASP A 332 19.29 19.95 -30.52
N SER A 333 19.82 18.72 -30.55
CA SER A 333 19.00 17.49 -30.56
C SER A 333 18.44 17.19 -29.18
N LEU A 334 19.27 17.28 -28.13
CA LEU A 334 18.88 16.92 -26.76
C LEU A 334 17.81 17.86 -26.18
N LEU A 335 17.90 19.17 -26.45
CA LEU A 335 16.86 20.15 -26.08
C LEU A 335 15.57 19.98 -26.90
N ARG A 336 15.67 19.49 -28.14
CA ARG A 336 14.52 19.29 -29.04
C ARG A 336 13.81 17.97 -28.78
N GLU A 337 14.55 16.95 -28.36
CA GLU A 337 14.05 15.62 -27.99
C GLU A 337 13.52 15.61 -26.55
N ASN A 338 14.16 16.34 -25.63
CA ASN A 338 13.87 16.27 -24.20
C ASN A 338 13.16 17.55 -23.71
N ARG A 339 11.84 17.64 -23.96
CA ARG A 339 11.02 18.83 -23.61
C ARG A 339 11.08 19.21 -22.12
N LYS A 340 11.23 18.23 -21.23
CA LYS A 340 11.40 18.47 -19.78
C LYS A 340 12.70 19.21 -19.49
N PHE A 341 13.80 18.76 -20.09
CA PHE A 341 15.11 19.40 -19.96
C PHE A 341 15.08 20.84 -20.47
N LEU A 342 14.44 21.09 -21.62
CA LEU A 342 14.24 22.43 -22.16
C LEU A 342 13.45 23.32 -21.19
N SER A 343 12.37 22.81 -20.61
CA SER A 343 11.55 23.57 -19.65
C SER A 343 12.34 23.92 -18.37
N PHE A 344 13.15 22.99 -17.86
CA PHE A 344 14.03 23.24 -16.72
C PHE A 344 15.11 24.28 -17.04
N ALA A 345 15.78 24.14 -18.19
CA ALA A 345 16.84 25.05 -18.63
C ALA A 345 16.33 26.48 -18.86
N ALA A 346 15.08 26.62 -19.30
CA ALA A 346 14.46 27.92 -19.53
C ALA A 346 13.94 28.59 -18.24
N LEU A 347 13.36 27.82 -17.32
CA LEU A 347 12.59 28.37 -16.19
C LEU A 347 13.33 28.34 -14.86
N GLU A 348 14.02 27.25 -14.54
CA GLU A 348 14.62 27.01 -13.23
C GLU A 348 16.12 27.32 -13.20
N LEU A 349 16.84 26.98 -14.28
CA LEU A 349 18.29 27.17 -14.38
C LEU A 349 18.75 28.64 -14.23
N PRO A 350 18.07 29.65 -14.82
CA PRO A 350 18.50 31.04 -14.66
C PRO A 350 18.37 31.54 -13.22
N TRP A 351 17.31 31.12 -12.51
CA TRP A 351 17.12 31.45 -11.10
C TRP A 351 18.18 30.80 -10.20
N LEU A 352 18.50 29.52 -10.43
CA LEU A 352 19.57 28.82 -9.72
C LEU A 352 20.94 29.48 -9.94
N LEU A 353 21.20 29.97 -11.15
CA LEU A 353 22.43 30.71 -11.46
C LEU A 353 22.50 32.05 -10.75
N GLU A 354 21.39 32.78 -10.67
CA GLU A 354 21.31 34.04 -9.94
C GLU A 354 21.54 33.85 -8.43
N LEU A 355 21.00 32.77 -7.85
CA LEU A 355 21.28 32.39 -6.46
C LEU A 355 22.75 32.07 -6.23
N SER A 356 23.40 31.37 -7.17
CA SER A 356 24.83 31.02 -7.06
C SER A 356 25.76 32.25 -7.09
N ARG A 357 25.30 33.37 -7.66
CA ARG A 357 26.07 34.62 -7.80
C ARG A 357 25.94 35.55 -6.59
N LYS A 358 24.91 35.37 -5.74
CA LYS A 358 24.70 36.18 -4.54
C LYS A 358 25.53 35.64 -3.37
N GLU A 359 26.55 36.40 -2.96
CA GLU A 359 27.50 36.03 -1.88
C GLU A 359 26.84 35.72 -0.52
N GLU A 360 25.64 36.23 -0.26
CA GLU A 360 24.89 36.03 0.99
C GLU A 360 24.48 34.57 1.23
N TYR A 361 24.28 33.79 0.15
CA TYR A 361 23.85 32.38 0.23
C TYR A 361 24.99 31.37 0.07
N CYS A 362 26.21 31.85 -0.23
CA CYS A 362 27.41 31.02 -0.43
C CYS A 362 28.18 30.71 0.87
N LYS A 363 27.74 31.19 2.04
CA LYS A 363 28.42 30.94 3.32
C LYS A 363 28.03 29.55 3.89
N ARG A 364 29.00 28.64 3.88
CA ARG A 364 28.93 27.24 4.38
C ARG A 364 28.46 27.13 5.84
N ALA A 365 27.70 26.07 6.10
CA ALA A 365 27.63 25.42 7.43
C ALA A 365 29.03 24.91 7.84
N PRO A 366 29.44 25.06 9.11
CA PRO A 366 30.80 24.73 9.53
C PRO A 366 30.96 23.24 9.85
N GLY A 367 32.02 22.63 9.30
CA GLY A 367 32.62 21.41 9.83
C GLY A 367 32.63 20.21 8.88
N VAL A 368 33.65 20.11 8.02
CA VAL A 368 34.48 18.91 7.75
C VAL A 368 35.72 19.41 6.99
N GLU A 369 36.90 19.27 7.58
CA GLU A 369 38.21 19.39 6.91
C GLU A 369 38.65 18.02 6.38
N VAL A 370 39.20 17.92 5.16
CA VAL A 370 40.50 17.33 4.67
C VAL A 370 40.47 17.31 3.10
N PRO A 371 41.56 17.06 2.34
CA PRO A 371 42.55 18.04 1.85
C PRO A 371 42.53 18.28 0.33
N SER A 372 43.00 19.48 -0.05
CA SER A 372 43.71 19.82 -1.29
C SER A 372 43.09 19.43 -2.64
N GLY A 373 42.30 20.35 -3.23
CA GLY A 373 42.05 20.34 -4.67
C GLY A 373 40.69 20.90 -5.07
N ARG A 374 40.64 22.24 -5.28
CA ARG A 374 39.54 23.02 -5.89
C ARG A 374 38.21 22.97 -5.13
N TYR A 375 37.87 24.12 -4.56
CA TYR A 375 36.58 24.38 -3.94
C TYR A 375 35.45 24.28 -4.99
N CYS A 376 34.76 23.14 -5.05
CA CYS A 376 33.38 23.11 -5.53
C CYS A 376 32.48 23.58 -4.37
N SER A 377 31.77 24.67 -4.60
CA SER A 377 30.64 25.08 -3.76
C SER A 377 29.55 24.01 -3.83
N SER A 378 28.71 23.92 -2.80
CA SER A 378 27.55 23.02 -2.81
C SER A 378 26.70 23.22 -4.07
N ALA A 379 26.56 24.47 -4.55
CA ALA A 379 25.90 24.84 -5.81
C ALA A 379 26.51 24.16 -7.07
N SER A 380 27.84 24.07 -7.17
CA SER A 380 28.50 23.38 -8.29
C SER A 380 28.38 21.84 -8.21
N SER A 381 28.27 21.26 -7.00
CA SER A 381 27.97 19.83 -6.86
C SER A 381 26.52 19.50 -7.28
N TYR A 382 25.59 20.44 -7.09
CA TYR A 382 24.22 20.36 -7.59
C TYR A 382 24.14 20.49 -9.13
N GLN A 383 24.95 21.37 -9.73
CA GLN A 383 25.04 21.52 -11.19
C GLN A 383 25.51 20.23 -11.89
N CYS A 384 26.51 19.53 -11.35
CA CYS A 384 26.94 18.24 -11.92
C CYS A 384 25.90 17.13 -11.74
N SER A 385 25.17 17.10 -10.62
CA SER A 385 24.16 16.06 -10.36
C SER A 385 22.91 16.20 -11.25
N LEU A 386 22.57 17.44 -11.65
CA LEU A 386 21.46 17.76 -12.56
C LEU A 386 21.76 17.38 -14.01
N LEU A 387 23.00 17.52 -14.46
CA LEU A 387 23.41 17.17 -15.82
C LEU A 387 23.53 15.65 -16.02
N VAL A 388 24.05 14.92 -15.02
CA VAL A 388 24.13 13.44 -15.04
C VAL A 388 22.75 12.78 -14.89
N GLY A 389 21.72 13.54 -14.51
CA GLY A 389 20.35 13.04 -14.36
C GLY A 389 19.58 12.81 -15.67
N TYR A 390 19.98 13.51 -16.73
CA TYR A 390 19.30 13.62 -18.03
C TYR A 390 20.01 12.87 -19.19
N GLU A 391 21.17 12.27 -18.93
CA GLU A 391 21.72 11.15 -19.71
C GLU A 391 21.04 9.84 -19.26
#